data_AF-A0A832EIS0-F1
#
_entry.id   AF-A0A832EIS0-F1
#
_cell.length_a   1.000
_cell.length_b   1.000
_cell.length_c   1.000
_cell.angle_alpha   90.00
_cell.angle_beta   90.00
_cell.angle_gamma   90.00
#
_symmetry.space_group_name_H-M   'P 1'
#
loop_
_entity.id
_entity.type
_entity.pdbx_description
1 polymer ?
#
loop_
_entity_poly.entity_id
_entity_poly.type
_entity_poly.pdbx_seq_one_letter_code
_entity_poly.pdbx_strand_id
1 'polypeptide(L)'
;MRPPHDPSDSDADRDQVLVWIHQGDQACGRRHFIKAIRYYQLALDLARTRRFLDLQGRLCRDLGYLYLHHHNTEKARDLLQEGLRISVSDPVLCFGLLTNLVSVSMLENDYRQGLQRLEQALDLFEKTFPEMSAAPFDMVASYAALYRLRRSLRRVVSLLDAGVNPERIRVIYRLAPPPWDPKG
;
A
#
# COMPACT_ATOMS: atom_id res chain seq x y z
N MET A 1 -21.53 -27.48 25.82
CA MET A 1 -20.31 -26.70 25.52
C MET A 1 -19.95 -26.94 24.06
N ARG A 2 -20.09 -25.95 23.19
CA ARG A 2 -19.53 -26.03 21.83
C ARG A 2 -18.00 -25.96 21.94
N PRO A 3 -17.24 -26.70 21.09
CA PRO A 3 -15.78 -26.66 21.12
C PRO A 3 -15.30 -25.23 20.79
N PRO A 4 -14.09 -24.85 21.22
CA PRO A 4 -13.65 -23.45 21.17
C PRO A 4 -13.50 -22.85 19.78
N HIS A 5 -13.59 -23.61 18.68
CA HIS A 5 -13.83 -23.08 17.32
C HIS A 5 -14.48 -24.16 16.44
N ASP A 6 -15.76 -23.97 16.12
CA ASP A 6 -16.46 -24.73 15.08
C ASP A 6 -15.97 -24.22 13.70
N PRO A 7 -15.57 -25.09 12.75
CA PRO A 7 -15.22 -24.68 11.38
C PRO A 7 -16.29 -23.78 10.74
N SER A 8 -17.57 -23.97 11.08
CA SER A 8 -18.68 -23.12 10.61
C SER A 8 -18.54 -21.65 11.03
N ASP A 9 -17.97 -21.39 12.21
CA ASP A 9 -17.79 -20.03 12.74
C ASP A 9 -16.59 -19.34 12.07
N SER A 10 -15.61 -20.10 11.58
CA SER A 10 -14.49 -19.55 10.81
C SER A 10 -14.92 -19.10 9.42
N ASP A 11 -15.76 -19.88 8.75
CA ASP A 11 -16.29 -19.52 7.42
C ASP A 11 -17.22 -18.30 7.52
N ALA A 12 -18.13 -18.29 8.50
CA ALA A 12 -19.01 -17.15 8.76
C ALA A 12 -18.23 -15.86 9.06
N ASP A 13 -17.15 -15.94 9.85
CA ASP A 13 -16.31 -14.78 10.15
C ASP A 13 -15.54 -14.31 8.91
N ARG A 14 -15.06 -15.23 8.07
CA ARG A 14 -14.41 -14.87 6.81
C ARG A 14 -15.39 -14.16 5.87
N ASP A 15 -16.61 -14.66 5.75
CA ASP A 15 -17.68 -14.01 4.99
C ASP A 15 -18.00 -12.63 5.55
N GLN A 16 -18.02 -12.48 6.88
CA GLN A 16 -18.25 -11.18 7.52
C GLN A 16 -17.15 -10.16 7.20
N VAL A 17 -15.88 -10.58 7.19
CA VAL A 17 -14.75 -9.75 6.74
C VAL A 17 -14.96 -9.31 5.29
N LEU A 18 -15.32 -10.23 4.39
CA LEU A 18 -15.57 -9.94 2.97
C LEU A 18 -16.73 -8.96 2.77
N VAL A 19 -17.81 -9.10 3.55
CA VAL A 19 -18.94 -8.17 3.53
C VAL A 19 -18.51 -6.76 3.93
N TRP A 20 -17.70 -6.62 4.99
CA TRP A 20 -17.20 -5.31 5.39
C TRP A 20 -16.20 -4.73 4.38
N ILE A 21 -15.34 -5.54 3.76
CA ILE A 21 -14.50 -5.10 2.63
C ILE A 21 -15.38 -4.51 1.53
N HIS A 22 -16.40 -5.24 1.11
CA HIS A 22 -17.30 -4.79 0.06
C HIS A 22 -18.02 -3.48 0.41
N GLN A 23 -18.50 -3.33 1.65
CA GLN A 23 -19.11 -2.09 2.14
C GLN A 23 -18.10 -0.92 2.19
N GLY A 24 -16.84 -1.22 2.52
CA GLY A 24 -15.72 -0.29 2.45
C GLY A 24 -15.47 0.20 1.03
N ASP A 25 -15.39 -0.72 0.06
CA ASP A 25 -15.20 -0.43 -1.36
C ASP A 25 -16.33 0.45 -1.92
N GLN A 26 -17.58 0.10 -1.60
CA GLN A 26 -18.74 0.90 -1.99
C GLN A 26 -18.70 2.31 -1.38
N ALA A 27 -18.28 2.43 -0.11
CA ALA A 27 -18.13 3.72 0.54
C ALA A 27 -17.01 4.55 -0.11
N CYS A 28 -15.88 3.95 -0.48
CA CYS A 28 -14.82 4.57 -1.26
C CYS A 28 -15.33 5.09 -2.61
N GLY A 29 -16.06 4.26 -3.36
CA GLY A 29 -16.66 4.64 -4.64
C GLY A 29 -17.63 5.82 -4.54
N ARG A 30 -18.30 5.96 -3.39
CA ARG A 30 -19.18 7.09 -3.06
C ARG A 30 -18.48 8.26 -2.38
N ARG A 31 -17.15 8.23 -2.27
CA ARG A 31 -16.32 9.23 -1.56
C ARG A 31 -16.69 9.42 -0.07
N HIS A 32 -17.30 8.41 0.56
CA HIS A 32 -17.61 8.40 1.99
C HIS A 32 -16.43 7.82 2.80
N PHE A 33 -15.27 8.48 2.76
CA PHE A 33 -14.00 7.92 3.24
C PHE A 33 -13.98 7.57 4.73
N ILE A 34 -14.64 8.36 5.59
CA ILE A 34 -14.77 8.03 7.02
C ILE A 34 -15.50 6.70 7.21
N LYS A 35 -16.55 6.46 6.41
CA LYS A 35 -17.32 5.22 6.45
C LYS A 35 -16.51 4.04 5.90
N ALA A 36 -15.75 4.26 4.82
CA ALA A 36 -14.85 3.26 4.27
C ALA A 36 -13.78 2.82 5.27
N ILE A 37 -13.09 3.78 5.89
CA ILE A 37 -12.08 3.52 6.93
C ILE A 37 -12.69 2.70 8.08
N ARG A 38 -13.91 3.04 8.53
CA ARG A 38 -14.59 2.29 9.58
C ARG A 38 -14.83 0.83 9.18
N TYR A 39 -15.34 0.58 7.98
CA TYR A 39 -15.59 -0.79 7.52
C TYR A 39 -14.32 -1.61 7.35
N TYR A 40 -13.28 -1.04 6.73
CA TYR A 40 -12.01 -1.73 6.62
C TYR A 40 -11.35 -1.98 7.97
N GLN A 41 -11.51 -1.08 8.95
CA GLN A 41 -10.98 -1.31 10.30
C GLN A 41 -11.69 -2.49 10.99
N LEU A 42 -13.03 -2.57 10.91
CA LEU A 42 -13.78 -3.72 11.43
C LEU A 42 -13.34 -5.03 10.77
N ALA A 43 -13.17 -5.01 9.44
CA ALA A 43 -12.67 -6.14 8.68
C ALA A 43 -11.25 -6.54 9.10
N LEU A 44 -10.37 -5.56 9.33
CA LEU A 44 -8.98 -5.79 9.69
C LEU A 44 -8.86 -6.38 11.10
N ASP A 45 -9.65 -5.88 12.04
CA ASP A 45 -9.63 -6.36 13.42
C ASP A 45 -10.10 -7.83 13.48
N LEU A 46 -11.18 -8.17 12.76
CA LEU A 46 -11.65 -9.56 12.69
C LEU A 46 -10.65 -10.47 11.94
N ALA A 47 -10.09 -10.01 10.83
CA ALA A 47 -9.05 -10.75 10.09
C ALA A 47 -7.82 -11.02 10.95
N ARG A 48 -7.40 -10.06 11.80
CA ARG A 48 -6.31 -10.25 12.78
C ARG A 48 -6.67 -11.30 13.83
N THR A 49 -7.86 -11.20 14.43
CA THR A 49 -8.32 -12.15 15.45
C THR A 49 -8.36 -13.58 14.92
N ARG A 50 -8.83 -13.76 13.68
CA ARG A 50 -8.96 -15.07 13.02
C ARG A 50 -7.74 -15.50 12.22
N ARG A 51 -6.71 -14.65 12.14
CA ARG A 51 -5.48 -14.87 11.37
C ARG A 51 -5.72 -15.15 9.88
N PHE A 52 -6.68 -14.44 9.27
CA PHE A 52 -6.88 -14.43 7.83
C PHE A 52 -5.80 -13.55 7.17
N LEU A 53 -4.56 -14.06 7.12
CA LEU A 53 -3.37 -13.30 6.73
C LEU A 53 -3.49 -12.68 5.33
N ASP A 54 -4.16 -13.38 4.41
CA ASP A 54 -4.40 -12.91 3.05
C ASP A 54 -5.31 -11.67 3.02
N LEU A 55 -6.40 -11.68 3.80
CA LEU A 55 -7.31 -10.55 3.93
C LEU A 55 -6.68 -9.41 4.74
N GLN A 56 -5.95 -9.74 5.81
CA GLN A 56 -5.22 -8.77 6.63
C GLN A 56 -4.22 -7.98 5.78
N GLY A 57 -3.44 -8.65 4.92
CA GLY A 57 -2.48 -7.98 4.04
C GLY A 57 -3.15 -7.01 3.07
N ARG A 58 -4.27 -7.42 2.45
CA ARG A 58 -5.06 -6.58 1.54
C ARG A 58 -5.65 -5.36 2.26
N LEU A 59 -6.26 -5.57 3.42
CA LEU A 59 -6.84 -4.50 4.24
C LEU A 59 -5.78 -3.51 4.73
N CYS A 60 -4.60 -3.98 5.11
CA CYS A 60 -3.44 -3.13 5.43
C CYS A 60 -3.04 -2.25 4.25
N ARG A 61 -2.99 -2.81 3.03
CA ARG A 61 -2.72 -2.03 1.81
C ARG A 61 -3.80 -0.97 1.58
N ASP A 62 -5.07 -1.33 1.68
CA ASP A 62 -6.20 -0.47 1.32
C ASP A 62 -6.43 0.65 2.33
N LEU A 63 -6.36 0.35 3.63
CA LEU A 63 -6.36 1.38 4.68
C LEU A 63 -5.12 2.26 4.59
N GLY A 64 -3.94 1.67 4.37
CA GLY A 64 -2.70 2.42 4.21
C GLY A 64 -2.78 3.41 3.06
N TYR A 65 -3.36 2.99 1.93
CA TYR A 65 -3.64 3.84 0.78
C TYR A 65 -4.60 4.98 1.12
N LEU A 66 -5.73 4.70 1.79
CA LEU A 66 -6.67 5.73 2.22
C LEU A 66 -6.04 6.77 3.15
N TYR A 67 -5.30 6.33 4.17
CA TYR A 67 -4.62 7.24 5.09
C TYR A 67 -3.57 8.09 4.39
N LEU A 68 -2.80 7.49 3.46
CA LEU A 68 -1.81 8.20 2.64
C LEU A 68 -2.47 9.34 1.85
N HIS A 69 -3.59 9.05 1.18
CA HIS A 69 -4.32 10.04 0.38
C HIS A 69 -5.08 11.09 1.20
N HIS A 70 -5.17 10.90 2.52
CA HIS A 70 -5.67 11.89 3.47
C HIS A 70 -4.54 12.46 4.35
N HIS A 71 -3.29 12.39 3.86
CA HIS A 71 -2.10 12.97 4.48
C HIS A 71 -1.77 12.47 5.90
N ASN A 72 -2.28 11.30 6.30
CA ASN A 72 -1.89 10.63 7.53
C ASN A 72 -0.80 9.60 7.23
N THR A 73 0.43 10.08 7.03
CA THR A 73 1.56 9.24 6.62
C THR A 73 2.02 8.27 7.70
N GLU A 74 1.86 8.63 8.98
CA GLU A 74 2.19 7.78 10.13
C GLU A 74 1.33 6.50 10.13
N LYS A 75 0.00 6.63 10.16
CA LYS A 75 -0.90 5.47 10.12
C LYS A 75 -0.74 4.66 8.83
N ALA A 76 -0.54 5.36 7.71
CA ALA A 76 -0.28 4.69 6.45
C ALA A 76 0.98 3.81 6.53
N ARG A 77 2.08 4.35 7.06
CA ARG A 77 3.34 3.62 7.22
C ARG A 77 3.16 2.36 8.06
N ASP A 78 2.52 2.48 9.22
CA ASP A 78 2.35 1.37 10.15
C ASP A 78 1.57 0.22 9.53
N LEU A 79 0.43 0.53 8.89
CA LEU A 79 -0.40 -0.45 8.21
C LEU A 79 0.33 -1.10 7.03
N LEU A 80 1.02 -0.32 6.21
CA LEU A 80 1.73 -0.85 5.05
C LEU A 80 2.92 -1.73 5.47
N GLN A 81 3.64 -1.38 6.53
CA GLN A 81 4.71 -2.22 7.09
C GLN A 81 4.15 -3.49 7.73
N GLU A 82 2.98 -3.44 8.38
CA GLU A 82 2.28 -4.63 8.84
C GLU A 82 1.91 -5.55 7.68
N GLY A 83 1.27 -5.02 6.63
CA GLY A 83 0.92 -5.77 5.43
C GLY A 83 2.14 -6.43 4.79
N LEU A 84 3.28 -5.73 4.72
CA LEU A 84 4.50 -6.26 4.12
C LEU A 84 5.12 -7.41 4.93
N ARG A 85 5.02 -7.36 6.27
CA ARG A 85 5.50 -8.45 7.15
C ARG A 85 4.71 -9.76 6.98
N ILE A 86 3.44 -9.68 6.61
CA ILE A 86 2.55 -10.85 6.52
C ILE A 86 2.35 -11.37 5.09
N SER A 87 2.54 -10.53 4.07
CA SER A 87 2.20 -10.85 2.66
C SER A 87 3.36 -11.42 1.84
N VAL A 88 4.36 -12.03 2.50
CA VAL A 88 5.68 -12.38 1.91
C VAL A 88 5.57 -13.29 0.67
N SER A 89 4.51 -14.11 0.59
CA SER A 89 4.26 -15.04 -0.52
C SER A 89 3.37 -14.48 -1.64
N ASP A 90 2.91 -13.24 -1.56
CA ASP A 90 2.10 -12.57 -2.59
C ASP A 90 2.89 -11.38 -3.19
N PRO A 91 3.61 -11.60 -4.31
CA PRO A 91 4.42 -10.55 -4.94
C PRO A 91 3.60 -9.35 -5.41
N VAL A 92 2.35 -9.56 -5.83
CA VAL A 92 1.48 -8.49 -6.32
C VAL A 92 1.09 -7.57 -5.16
N LEU A 93 0.69 -8.15 -4.04
CA LEU A 93 0.36 -7.41 -2.82
C LEU A 93 1.61 -6.71 -2.24
N CYS A 94 2.75 -7.41 -2.17
CA CYS A 94 4.02 -6.84 -1.73
C CYS A 94 4.43 -5.63 -2.58
N PHE A 95 4.30 -5.71 -3.90
CA PHE A 95 4.62 -4.60 -4.80
C PHE A 95 3.72 -3.38 -4.54
N GLY A 96 2.41 -3.59 -4.34
CA GLY A 96 1.49 -2.51 -3.99
C GLY A 96 1.83 -1.85 -2.65
N LEU A 97 2.15 -2.65 -1.63
CA LEU A 97 2.58 -2.18 -0.31
C LEU A 97 3.88 -1.36 -0.39
N LEU A 98 4.88 -1.85 -1.12
CA LEU A 98 6.15 -1.13 -1.34
C LEU A 98 5.94 0.18 -2.09
N THR A 99 5.11 0.19 -3.13
CA THR A 99 4.79 1.39 -3.91
C THR A 99 4.14 2.47 -3.03
N ASN A 100 3.23 2.07 -2.16
CA ASN A 100 2.61 3.00 -1.20
C ASN A 100 3.62 3.49 -0.15
N LEU A 101 4.53 2.63 0.31
CA LEU A 101 5.60 3.04 1.24
C LEU A 101 6.65 3.96 0.62
N VAL A 102 6.91 3.85 -0.68
CA VAL A 102 7.71 4.85 -1.42
C VAL A 102 7.01 6.20 -1.35
N SER A 103 5.70 6.22 -1.59
CA SER A 103 4.88 7.44 -1.55
C SER A 103 4.85 8.07 -0.16
N VAL A 104 4.74 7.26 0.90
CA VAL A 104 4.90 7.69 2.30
C VAL A 104 6.25 8.38 2.51
N SER A 105 7.36 7.72 2.14
CA SER A 105 8.70 8.28 2.29
C SER A 105 8.88 9.59 1.52
N MET A 106 8.29 9.72 0.32
CA MET A 106 8.35 10.94 -0.47
C MET A 106 7.62 12.11 0.20
N LEU A 107 6.46 11.87 0.82
CA LEU A 107 5.71 12.90 1.55
C LEU A 107 6.40 13.32 2.85
N GLU A 108 7.14 12.40 3.46
CA GLU A 108 7.91 12.65 4.68
C GLU A 108 9.31 13.21 4.42
N ASN A 109 9.66 13.40 3.13
CA ASN A 109 10.99 13.81 2.68
C ASN A 109 12.12 12.85 3.09
N ASP A 110 11.80 11.61 3.44
CA ASP A 110 12.77 10.55 3.69
C ASP A 110 13.20 9.90 2.37
N TYR A 111 13.97 10.67 1.59
CA TYR A 111 14.36 10.28 0.24
C TYR A 111 15.27 9.05 0.20
N ARG A 112 16.04 8.80 1.26
CA ARG A 112 16.91 7.63 1.38
C ARG A 112 16.09 6.36 1.53
N GLN A 113 15.16 6.35 2.46
CA GLN A 113 14.25 5.22 2.66
C GLN A 113 13.33 5.05 1.44
N GLY A 114 12.87 6.15 0.85
CA GLY A 114 12.09 6.13 -0.39
C GLY A 114 12.84 5.44 -1.53
N LEU A 115 14.13 5.74 -1.72
CA LEU A 115 14.96 5.10 -2.73
C LEU A 115 15.14 3.61 -2.45
N GLN A 116 15.46 3.24 -1.22
CA GLN A 116 15.63 1.84 -0.84
C GLN A 116 14.38 1.00 -1.14
N ARG A 117 13.19 1.49 -0.74
CA ARG A 117 11.91 0.81 -1.00
C ARG A 117 11.55 0.78 -2.47
N LEU A 118 11.91 1.83 -3.21
CA LEU A 118 11.69 1.89 -4.65
C LEU A 118 12.51 0.81 -5.36
N GLU A 119 13.79 0.66 -5.02
CA GLU A 119 14.62 -0.40 -5.63
C GLU A 119 14.09 -1.79 -5.26
N GLN A 120 13.61 -2.00 -4.03
CA GLN A 120 12.95 -3.25 -3.62
C GLN A 120 11.70 -3.54 -4.47
N ALA A 121 10.87 -2.53 -4.74
CA ALA A 121 9.67 -2.69 -5.57
C ALA A 121 10.01 -3.05 -7.03
N LEU A 122 11.01 -2.38 -7.61
CA LEU A 122 11.44 -2.66 -8.99
C LEU A 122 12.04 -4.07 -9.12
N ASP A 123 12.93 -4.45 -8.20
CA ASP A 123 13.55 -5.79 -8.17
C ASP A 123 12.48 -6.89 -8.01
N LEU A 124 11.49 -6.68 -7.13
CA LEU A 124 10.36 -7.60 -6.98
C LEU A 124 9.58 -7.74 -8.28
N PHE A 125 9.27 -6.64 -8.96
CA PHE A 125 8.55 -6.66 -10.23
C PHE A 125 9.33 -7.40 -11.32
N GLU A 126 10.61 -7.07 -11.51
CA GLU A 126 11.48 -7.67 -12.53
C GLU A 126 11.67 -9.19 -12.31
N LYS A 127 11.75 -9.65 -11.05
CA LYS A 127 11.82 -11.08 -10.71
C LYS A 127 10.51 -11.82 -10.93
N THR A 128 9.39 -11.17 -10.61
CA THR A 128 8.05 -11.79 -10.69
C THR A 128 7.55 -11.84 -12.14
N PHE A 129 7.87 -10.81 -12.94
CA PHE A 129 7.42 -10.66 -14.31
C PHE A 129 8.61 -10.40 -15.24
N PRO A 130 9.38 -11.45 -15.62
CA PRO A 130 10.48 -11.32 -16.58
C PRO A 130 10.01 -10.78 -17.94
N GLU A 131 8.77 -11.10 -18.32
CA GLU A 131 8.08 -10.55 -19.48
C GLU A 131 6.99 -9.58 -19.03
N MET A 132 7.07 -8.32 -19.47
CA MET A 132 6.14 -7.26 -19.06
C MET A 132 4.68 -7.55 -19.45
N SER A 133 4.46 -8.31 -20.53
CA SER A 133 3.13 -8.76 -20.99
C SER A 133 2.41 -9.67 -20.01
N ALA A 134 3.13 -10.35 -19.11
CA ALA A 134 2.57 -11.22 -18.10
C ALA A 134 2.07 -10.47 -16.85
N ALA A 135 2.45 -9.20 -16.69
CA ALA A 135 2.11 -8.41 -15.51
C ALA A 135 0.70 -7.78 -15.63
N PRO A 136 -0.05 -7.66 -14.52
CA PRO A 136 -1.27 -6.88 -14.49
C PRO A 136 -1.03 -5.43 -14.93
N PHE A 137 -1.95 -4.87 -15.72
CA PHE A 137 -1.81 -3.54 -16.32
C PHE A 137 -1.51 -2.44 -15.27
N ASP A 138 -2.21 -2.45 -14.14
CA ASP A 138 -2.01 -1.46 -13.07
C ASP A 138 -0.60 -1.54 -12.45
N MET A 139 -0.02 -2.75 -12.40
CA MET A 139 1.36 -2.93 -11.95
C MET A 139 2.34 -2.38 -12.98
N VAL A 140 2.11 -2.61 -14.28
CA VAL A 140 2.96 -2.05 -15.35
C VAL A 140 2.98 -0.52 -15.28
N ALA A 141 1.81 0.10 -15.09
CA ALA A 141 1.70 1.56 -14.94
C ALA A 141 2.47 2.07 -13.71
N SER A 142 2.31 1.40 -12.56
CA SER A 142 3.01 1.74 -11.32
C SER A 142 4.52 1.52 -11.43
N TYR A 143 4.96 0.43 -12.05
CA TYR A 143 6.36 0.12 -12.33
C TYR A 143 6.99 1.20 -13.20
N ALA A 144 6.33 1.60 -14.29
CA ALA A 144 6.82 2.67 -15.15
C ALA A 144 6.96 4.01 -14.39
N ALA A 145 6.03 4.33 -13.49
CA ALA A 145 6.11 5.51 -12.64
C ALA A 145 7.30 5.45 -11.66
N LEU A 146 7.49 4.32 -10.98
CA LEU A 146 8.63 4.10 -10.08
C LEU A 146 9.97 4.14 -10.83
N TYR A 147 10.04 3.54 -12.02
CA TYR A 147 11.25 3.55 -12.84
C TYR A 147 11.65 4.98 -13.24
N ARG A 148 10.68 5.83 -13.59
CA ARG A 148 10.92 7.26 -13.85
C ARG A 148 11.35 8.00 -12.59
N LEU A 149 10.68 7.74 -11.46
CA LEU A 149 11.02 8.36 -10.17
C LEU A 149 12.44 8.01 -9.71
N ARG A 150 12.89 6.77 -9.95
CA ARG A 150 14.22 6.27 -9.56
C ARG A 150 15.35 7.22 -9.92
N ARG A 151 15.36 7.69 -11.18
CA ARG A 151 16.43 8.56 -11.68
C ARG A 151 16.50 9.88 -10.89
N SER A 152 15.35 10.51 -10.67
CA SER A 152 15.26 11.76 -9.92
C SER A 152 15.62 11.55 -8.46
N LEU A 153 15.13 10.47 -7.85
CA LEU A 153 15.35 10.19 -6.44
C LEU A 153 16.82 9.83 -6.14
N ARG A 154 17.49 9.07 -7.00
CA ARG A 154 18.95 8.82 -6.93
C ARG A 154 19.74 10.13 -6.96
N ARG A 155 19.35 11.09 -7.78
CA ARG A 155 19.99 12.41 -7.83
C ARG A 155 19.81 13.19 -6.52
N VAL A 156 18.59 13.18 -5.96
CA VAL A 156 18.32 13.81 -4.66
C VAL A 156 19.18 13.19 -3.56
N VAL A 157 19.21 11.86 -3.46
CA VAL A 157 20.03 11.14 -2.47
C VAL A 157 21.51 11.44 -2.66
N SER A 158 22.03 11.45 -3.89
CA SER A 158 23.42 11.80 -4.18
C SER A 158 23.79 13.23 -3.76
N LEU A 159 22.89 14.21 -3.92
CA LEU A 159 23.13 15.57 -3.44
C LEU A 159 23.19 15.61 -1.90
N LEU A 160 22.29 14.88 -1.23
CA LEU A 160 22.30 14.76 0.22
C LEU A 160 23.57 14.08 0.75
N ASP A 161 24.05 13.04 0.05
CA ASP A 161 25.32 12.37 0.35
C ASP A 161 26.54 13.29 0.17
N ALA A 162 26.47 14.20 -0.80
CA ALA A 162 27.49 15.23 -0.99
C ALA A 162 27.41 16.38 0.02
N GLY A 163 26.52 16.30 1.03
CA GLY A 163 26.36 17.31 2.08
C GLY A 163 25.60 18.57 1.65
N VAL A 164 24.88 18.53 0.52
CA VAL A 164 24.01 19.65 0.11
C VAL A 164 22.87 19.79 1.13
N ASN A 165 22.68 21.01 1.66
CA ASN A 165 21.59 21.31 2.58
C ASN A 165 20.22 20.90 1.97
N PRO A 166 19.44 20.03 2.63
CA PRO A 166 18.12 19.59 2.16
C PRO A 166 17.16 20.73 1.80
N GLU A 167 17.21 21.87 2.51
CA GLU A 167 16.34 23.03 2.26
C GLU A 167 16.58 23.66 0.88
N ARG A 168 17.75 23.41 0.28
CA ARG A 168 18.10 23.88 -1.07
C ARG A 168 17.67 22.91 -2.17
N ILE A 169 17.19 21.72 -1.80
CA ILE A 169 16.74 20.70 -2.75
C ILE A 169 15.22 20.76 -2.81
N ARG A 170 14.69 21.44 -3.83
CA ARG A 170 13.25 21.49 -4.05
C ARG A 170 12.77 20.22 -4.75
N VAL A 171 12.08 19.35 -4.01
CA VAL A 171 11.40 18.18 -4.56
C VAL A 171 9.91 18.48 -4.68
N ILE A 172 9.38 18.38 -5.90
CA ILE A 172 7.94 18.46 -6.14
C ILE A 172 7.46 17.04 -6.40
N TYR A 173 6.81 16.46 -5.40
CA TYR A 173 6.18 15.15 -5.49
C TYR A 173 4.66 15.31 -5.45
N ARG A 174 3.97 14.59 -6.33
CA ARG A 174 2.51 14.51 -6.34
C ARG A 174 2.14 13.04 -6.33
N LEU A 175 1.28 12.66 -5.40
CA LEU A 175 0.65 11.35 -5.44
C LEU A 175 -0.06 11.16 -6.78
N ALA A 176 -0.06 9.93 -7.28
CA ALA A 176 -0.94 9.58 -8.38
C ALA A 176 -2.38 9.90 -7.98
N PRO A 177 -3.21 10.48 -8.87
CA PRO A 177 -4.61 10.74 -8.53
C PRO A 177 -5.27 9.41 -8.13
N PRO A 178 -5.99 9.36 -7.01
CA PRO A 178 -6.61 8.12 -6.59
C PRO A 178 -7.76 7.74 -7.53
N PRO A 179 -8.14 6.45 -7.59
CA PRO A 179 -9.23 5.99 -8.46
C PRO A 179 -10.55 6.72 -8.23
N TRP A 180 -10.80 7.23 -7.02
CA TRP A 180 -12.01 7.99 -6.70
C TRP A 180 -11.94 9.46 -7.11
N ASP A 181 -10.80 9.96 -7.57
CA ASP A 181 -10.63 11.32 -8.08
C ASP A 181 -9.94 11.33 -9.46
N PRO A 182 -10.56 10.73 -10.49
CA PRO A 182 -10.04 10.82 -11.84
C PRO A 182 -10.10 12.29 -12.27
N LYS A 183 -8.97 12.83 -12.72
CA LYS A 183 -8.93 14.18 -13.31
C LYS A 183 -9.95 14.22 -14.46
N GLY A 184 -10.89 15.13 -14.36
CA GLY A 184 -11.77 15.51 -15.47
C GLY A 184 -10.99 16.05 -16.65
#